data_AF-A0A1X7TSA6-F1
#
_entry.id   AF-A0A1X7TSA6-F1
#
_cell.length_a   1.000
_cell.length_b   1.000
_cell.length_c   1.000
_cell.angle_alpha   90.00
_cell.angle_beta   90.00
_cell.angle_gamma   90.00
#
_symmetry.space_group_name_H-M   'P 1'
#
loop_
_entity.id
_entity.type
_entity.pdbx_description
1 polymer ?
#
loop_
_entity_poly.entity_id
_entity_poly.type
_entity_poly.pdbx_seq_one_letter_code
_entity_poly.pdbx_strand_id
1 'polypeptide(L)'
;MNTSFEPLRIINTYGAFGSVTKERTEVIIEGTYDFNFGKNGEGADWEEIEFNCKPGNVSRRPCIISPYHYRLDWLMWFAAFQSYQHNPWLLHFCAKLLAGDPSLNSLIAHNPFKEKPPNFVRALHYQYKYTKIGSKESKRGQWWKRKKKGVYLPIINIDSLKDIMSGQGWKWYKDSK
;
A
#
# COMPACT_ATOMS: atom_id res chain seq x y z
N MET A 1 24.25 2.93 12.33
CA MET A 1 23.78 1.54 12.51
C MET A 1 24.86 0.59 12.99
N ASN A 2 26.07 1.06 13.34
CA ASN A 2 27.10 0.24 13.95
C ASN A 2 27.52 0.93 15.25
N THR A 3 26.89 0.55 16.36
CA THR A 3 27.33 0.99 17.68
C THR A 3 28.00 -0.20 18.34
N SER A 4 29.24 -0.01 18.75
CA SER A 4 29.94 -0.92 19.64
C SER A 4 29.68 -0.42 21.05
N PHE A 5 29.10 -1.27 21.88
CA PHE A 5 29.12 -1.05 23.32
C PHE A 5 30.44 -1.65 23.81
N GLU A 6 31.17 -0.93 24.65
CA GLU A 6 32.44 -1.34 25.29
C GLU A 6 33.75 -1.27 24.45
N PRO A 7 34.90 -0.96 25.11
CA PRO A 7 36.19 -0.71 24.45
C PRO A 7 36.78 -1.91 23.70
N LEU A 8 36.36 -3.13 24.04
CA LEU A 8 36.85 -4.36 23.42
C LEU A 8 36.05 -4.76 22.16
N ARG A 9 34.96 -4.05 21.82
CA ARG A 9 34.12 -4.30 20.64
C ARG A 9 33.58 -5.74 20.49
N ILE A 10 33.43 -6.44 21.62
CA ILE A 10 32.98 -7.84 21.66
C ILE A 10 31.46 -7.94 21.39
N ILE A 11 30.70 -6.89 21.69
CA ILE A 11 29.25 -6.83 21.48
C ILE A 11 28.96 -5.75 20.43
N ASN A 12 28.40 -6.15 19.28
CA ASN A 12 28.03 -5.26 18.20
C ASN A 12 26.52 -5.30 17.97
N THR A 13 25.93 -4.17 17.61
CA THR A 13 24.55 -4.14 17.10
C THR A 13 24.50 -4.70 15.69
N TYR A 14 24.03 -5.95 15.54
CA TYR A 14 23.62 -6.48 14.23
C TYR A 14 22.11 -6.37 14.11
N GLY A 15 21.65 -5.36 13.37
CA GLY A 15 20.24 -5.21 13.03
C GLY A 15 20.10 -4.40 11.75
N ALA A 16 19.26 -4.86 10.84
CA ALA A 16 18.94 -4.14 9.61
C ALA A 16 18.29 -2.76 9.89
N PHE A 17 17.82 -2.53 11.11
CA PHE A 17 17.22 -1.27 11.56
C PHE A 17 17.76 -0.92 12.96
N GLY A 18 18.55 0.15 13.06
CA GLY A 18 19.07 0.65 14.35
C GLY A 18 18.00 1.33 15.22
N SER A 19 16.81 1.56 14.68
CA SER A 19 15.64 2.04 15.41
C SER A 19 14.37 1.61 14.68
N VAL A 20 13.31 1.30 15.43
CA VAL A 20 11.98 0.98 14.89
C VAL A 20 11.10 2.23 14.99
N THR A 21 10.35 2.55 13.94
CA THR A 21 9.46 3.70 13.91
C THR A 21 8.38 3.58 14.99
N LYS A 22 8.14 4.65 15.74
CA LYS A 22 7.09 4.72 16.77
C LYS A 22 5.69 4.92 16.18
N GLU A 23 5.60 5.38 14.93
CA GLU A 23 4.35 5.58 14.21
C GLU A 23 4.27 4.64 13.02
N ARG A 24 3.08 4.05 12.81
CA ARG A 24 2.78 3.21 11.64
C ARG A 24 2.00 4.04 10.63
N THR A 25 2.57 4.25 9.45
CA THR A 25 1.84 4.84 8.33
C THR A 25 1.74 3.86 7.18
N GLU A 26 0.69 3.96 6.40
CA GLU A 26 0.36 3.02 5.33
C GLU A 26 -0.11 3.76 4.08
N VAL A 27 0.30 3.27 2.93
CA VAL A 27 -0.30 3.60 1.64
C VAL A 27 -1.47 2.65 1.41
N ILE A 28 -2.64 3.21 1.14
CA ILE A 28 -3.87 2.48 0.80
C ILE A 28 -4.19 2.78 -0.66
N ILE A 29 -4.23 1.75 -1.49
CA ILE A 29 -4.55 1.87 -2.91
C ILE A 29 -6.04 1.69 -3.08
N GLU A 30 -6.65 2.57 -3.86
CA GLU A 30 -8.07 2.57 -4.16
C GLU A 30 -8.28 2.60 -5.68
N GLY A 31 -9.27 1.88 -6.17
CA GLY A 31 -9.73 1.96 -7.55
C GLY A 31 -11.17 2.48 -7.63
N THR A 32 -11.58 2.95 -8.80
CA THR A 32 -12.98 3.28 -9.09
C THR A 32 -13.31 2.99 -10.56
N TYR A 33 -14.58 2.68 -10.81
CA TYR A 33 -15.14 2.62 -12.15
C TYR A 33 -15.72 3.97 -12.61
N ASP A 34 -15.85 4.94 -11.72
CA ASP A 34 -16.54 6.19 -12.03
C ASP A 34 -15.65 7.12 -12.86
N PHE A 35 -16.25 7.76 -13.86
CA PHE A 35 -15.59 8.79 -14.67
C PHE A 35 -15.86 10.21 -14.17
N ASN A 36 -16.88 10.38 -13.33
CA ASN A 36 -17.34 11.69 -12.87
C ASN A 36 -17.01 11.83 -11.39
N PHE A 37 -16.02 12.66 -11.08
CA PHE A 37 -15.67 12.99 -9.71
C PHE A 37 -15.10 14.40 -9.62
N GLY A 38 -15.24 15.01 -8.44
CA GLY A 38 -14.65 16.31 -8.14
C GLY A 38 -13.12 16.27 -8.19
N LYS A 39 -12.49 17.45 -8.06
CA LYS A 39 -11.03 17.63 -8.18
C LYS A 39 -10.16 16.64 -7.36
N ASN A 40 -10.67 16.18 -6.22
CA ASN A 40 -9.98 15.25 -5.32
C ASN A 40 -10.55 13.82 -5.34
N GLY A 41 -11.37 13.47 -6.33
CA GLY A 41 -12.07 12.19 -6.41
C GLY A 41 -13.34 12.13 -5.54
N GLU A 42 -13.95 13.28 -5.22
CA GLU A 42 -15.19 13.36 -4.46
C GLU A 42 -16.39 12.96 -5.33
N GLY A 43 -17.34 12.22 -4.76
CA GLY A 43 -18.54 11.76 -5.47
C GLY A 43 -18.37 10.50 -6.31
N ALA A 44 -17.16 9.92 -6.35
CA ALA A 44 -16.93 8.57 -6.91
C ALA A 44 -16.89 7.51 -5.81
N ASP A 45 -17.30 6.30 -6.17
CA ASP A 45 -17.21 5.12 -5.34
C ASP A 45 -15.80 4.52 -5.47
N TRP A 46 -15.00 4.73 -4.43
CA TRP A 46 -13.62 4.22 -4.32
C TRP A 46 -13.57 2.96 -3.47
N GLU A 47 -13.04 1.88 -4.04
CA GLU A 47 -12.87 0.61 -3.33
C GLU A 47 -11.40 0.33 -3.05
N GLU A 48 -11.10 -0.07 -1.81
CA GLU A 48 -9.74 -0.35 -1.35
C GLU A 48 -9.26 -1.74 -1.79
N ILE A 49 -8.02 -1.82 -2.26
CA ILE A 49 -7.32 -3.10 -2.42
C ILE A 49 -6.71 -3.51 -1.08
N GLU A 50 -7.03 -4.71 -0.60
CA GLU A 50 -6.49 -5.23 0.66
C GLU A 50 -5.30 -6.16 0.42
N PHE A 51 -4.22 -5.94 1.18
CA PHE A 51 -2.99 -6.72 1.14
C PHE A 51 -2.96 -7.82 2.21
N ASN A 52 -2.06 -8.79 2.05
CA ASN A 52 -2.10 -10.04 2.81
C ASN A 52 -1.86 -9.91 4.31
N CYS A 53 -1.13 -8.91 4.80
CA CYS A 53 -0.76 -8.80 6.21
C CYS A 53 -0.58 -7.37 6.71
N LYS A 54 -0.31 -6.39 5.85
CA LYS A 54 -0.22 -5.00 6.29
C LYS A 54 -1.58 -4.47 6.77
N PRO A 55 -1.60 -3.51 7.71
CA PRO A 55 -2.82 -2.81 8.10
C PRO A 55 -3.57 -2.21 6.90
N GLY A 56 -4.89 -2.30 6.93
CA GLY A 56 -5.80 -1.81 5.89
C GLY A 56 -7.18 -1.61 6.51
N ASN A 57 -8.11 -2.52 6.22
CA ASN A 57 -9.41 -2.53 6.87
C ASN A 57 -9.30 -2.51 8.41
N VAL A 58 -10.00 -1.56 9.05
CA VAL A 58 -9.91 -1.31 10.49
C VAL A 58 -10.45 -2.45 11.35
N SER A 59 -11.33 -3.26 10.79
CA SER A 59 -11.90 -4.45 11.45
C SER A 59 -11.06 -5.71 11.22
N ARG A 60 -10.00 -5.63 10.42
CA ARG A 60 -9.12 -6.75 10.14
C ARG A 60 -8.11 -6.97 11.26
N ARG A 61 -8.11 -8.18 11.82
CA ARG A 61 -7.17 -8.59 12.85
C ARG A 61 -5.71 -8.55 12.33
N PRO A 62 -4.72 -8.14 13.16
CA PRO A 62 -3.31 -8.24 12.82
C PRO A 62 -2.91 -9.70 12.51
N CYS A 63 -2.12 -9.87 11.46
CA CYS A 63 -1.68 -11.19 11.01
C CYS A 63 -0.47 -11.69 11.79
N ILE A 64 -0.35 -13.01 11.90
CA ILE A 64 0.89 -13.68 12.33
C ILE A 64 1.63 -14.06 11.04
N ILE A 65 2.79 -13.45 10.80
CA ILE A 65 3.51 -13.54 9.51
C ILE A 65 4.63 -14.59 9.51
N SER A 66 4.87 -15.31 10.60
CA SER A 66 5.90 -16.35 10.62
C SER A 66 5.31 -17.67 10.12
N PRO A 67 6.03 -18.47 9.30
CA PRO A 67 7.41 -18.26 8.80
C PRO A 67 7.50 -17.48 7.46
N TYR A 68 6.37 -17.19 6.81
CA TYR A 68 6.32 -16.59 5.46
C TYR A 68 6.20 -15.06 5.47
N HIS A 69 7.19 -14.38 4.88
CA HIS A 69 7.18 -12.92 4.76
C HIS A 69 6.58 -12.46 3.43
N TYR A 70 5.45 -11.78 3.47
CA TYR A 70 4.83 -11.20 2.27
C TYR A 70 5.66 -10.03 1.74
N ARG A 71 6.43 -10.29 0.69
CA ARG A 71 7.40 -9.34 0.11
C ARG A 71 6.73 -8.04 -0.36
N LEU A 72 5.54 -8.12 -0.94
CA LEU A 72 4.79 -6.95 -1.42
C LEU A 72 4.29 -6.08 -0.28
N ASP A 73 3.70 -6.67 0.76
CA ASP A 73 3.31 -5.96 1.99
C ASP A 73 4.50 -5.25 2.66
N TRP A 74 5.66 -5.90 2.66
CA TRP A 74 6.89 -5.31 3.18
C TRP A 74 7.38 -4.14 2.32
N LEU A 75 7.28 -4.22 0.98
CA LEU A 75 7.55 -3.07 0.10
C LEU A 75 6.59 -1.91 0.35
N MET A 76 5.30 -2.19 0.54
CA MET A 76 4.29 -1.17 0.84
C MET A 76 4.61 -0.42 2.14
N TRP A 77 5.16 -1.11 3.14
CA TRP A 77 5.63 -0.47 4.37
C TRP A 77 6.76 0.54 4.10
N PHE A 78 7.73 0.21 3.25
CA PHE A 78 8.77 1.16 2.86
C PHE A 78 8.24 2.32 2.02
N ALA A 79 7.35 2.04 1.07
CA ALA A 79 6.75 3.06 0.23
C ALA A 79 6.09 4.16 1.07
N ALA A 80 5.47 3.80 2.21
CA ALA A 80 4.84 4.76 3.12
C ALA A 80 5.80 5.78 3.76
N PHE A 81 7.12 5.54 3.73
CA PHE A 81 8.15 6.48 4.22
C PHE A 81 8.74 7.37 3.13
N GLN A 82 8.48 7.07 1.86
CA GLN A 82 9.01 7.77 0.71
C GLN A 82 7.87 8.31 -0.15
N SER A 83 8.20 9.00 -1.24
CA SER A 83 7.20 9.37 -2.24
C SER A 83 7.06 8.27 -3.30
N TYR A 84 5.93 8.27 -4.03
CA TYR A 84 5.68 7.29 -5.08
C TYR A 84 6.72 7.34 -6.21
N GLN A 85 7.34 8.51 -6.46
CA GLN A 85 8.38 8.68 -7.48
C GLN A 85 9.64 7.86 -7.18
N HIS A 86 9.93 7.60 -5.90
CA HIS A 86 11.04 6.73 -5.48
C HIS A 86 10.66 5.24 -5.52
N ASN A 87 9.42 4.92 -5.85
CA ASN A 87 8.86 3.57 -5.84
C ASN A 87 8.23 3.23 -7.19
N PRO A 88 9.02 3.18 -8.30
CA PRO A 88 8.47 2.96 -9.64
C PRO A 88 7.73 1.62 -9.75
N TRP A 89 8.10 0.61 -8.96
CA TRP A 89 7.38 -0.66 -8.86
C TRP A 89 5.91 -0.50 -8.44
N LEU A 90 5.58 0.52 -7.64
CA LEU A 90 4.21 0.81 -7.21
C LEU A 90 3.38 1.34 -8.39
N LEU A 91 3.99 2.15 -9.26
CA LEU A 91 3.37 2.61 -10.50
C LEU A 91 3.16 1.44 -11.47
N HIS A 92 4.11 0.50 -11.53
CA HIS A 92 3.93 -0.74 -12.29
C HIS A 92 2.78 -1.59 -11.75
N PHE A 93 2.68 -1.72 -10.42
CA PHE A 93 1.55 -2.39 -9.77
C PHE A 93 0.22 -1.73 -10.16
N CYS A 94 0.14 -0.39 -10.12
CA CYS A 94 -1.06 0.35 -10.55
C CYS A 94 -1.36 0.14 -12.04
N ALA A 95 -0.34 0.12 -12.91
CA ALA A 95 -0.52 -0.16 -14.34
C ALA A 95 -1.09 -1.55 -14.59
N LYS A 96 -0.57 -2.58 -13.90
CA LYS A 96 -1.09 -3.95 -13.96
C LYS A 96 -2.52 -4.03 -13.45
N LEU A 97 -2.87 -3.27 -12.41
CA LEU A 97 -4.23 -3.22 -11.88
C LEU A 97 -5.20 -2.58 -12.87
N LEU A 98 -4.84 -1.43 -13.43
CA LEU A 98 -5.59 -0.73 -14.47
C LEU A 98 -5.70 -1.55 -15.77
N ALA A 99 -4.76 -2.46 -16.01
CA ALA A 99 -4.78 -3.40 -17.13
C ALA A 99 -5.55 -4.71 -16.85
N GLY A 100 -5.96 -4.95 -15.59
CA GLY A 100 -6.66 -6.18 -15.21
C GLY A 100 -5.77 -7.43 -15.21
N ASP A 101 -4.47 -7.29 -14.93
CA ASP A 101 -3.53 -8.42 -14.92
C ASP A 101 -3.85 -9.40 -13.76
N PRO A 102 -4.21 -10.65 -14.05
CA PRO A 102 -4.66 -11.61 -13.03
C PRO A 102 -3.53 -12.03 -12.08
N SER A 103 -2.26 -11.83 -12.43
CA SER A 103 -1.13 -12.17 -11.57
C SER A 103 -1.16 -11.43 -10.23
N LEU A 104 -1.77 -10.24 -10.19
CA LEU A 104 -1.93 -9.44 -8.97
C LEU A 104 -2.75 -10.15 -7.91
N ASN A 105 -3.73 -10.97 -8.30
CA ASN A 105 -4.64 -11.64 -7.36
C ASN A 105 -3.92 -12.64 -6.44
N SER A 106 -2.74 -13.13 -6.84
CA SER A 106 -1.89 -13.97 -6.00
C SER A 106 -1.11 -13.20 -4.94
N LEU A 107 -0.97 -11.87 -5.10
CA LEU A 107 -0.12 -11.01 -4.28
C LEU A 107 -0.90 -10.22 -3.21
N ILE A 108 -2.23 -10.14 -3.35
CA ILE A 108 -3.14 -9.34 -2.51
C ILE A 108 -4.25 -10.21 -1.92
N ALA A 109 -4.78 -9.81 -0.78
CA ALA A 109 -5.83 -10.57 -0.08
C ALA A 109 -7.21 -10.37 -0.73
N HIS A 110 -7.53 -9.11 -1.08
CA HIS A 110 -8.81 -8.76 -1.67
C HIS A 110 -8.60 -7.75 -2.80
N ASN A 111 -9.17 -8.07 -3.96
CA ASN A 111 -9.21 -7.21 -5.13
C ASN A 111 -10.67 -7.07 -5.57
N PRO A 112 -11.28 -5.88 -5.42
CA PRO A 112 -12.63 -5.62 -5.92
C PRO A 112 -12.73 -5.64 -7.47
N PHE A 113 -11.59 -5.53 -8.16
CA PHE A 113 -11.49 -5.34 -9.60
C PHE A 113 -11.04 -6.61 -10.35
N LYS A 114 -11.37 -7.80 -9.82
CA LYS A 114 -10.96 -9.09 -10.41
C LYS A 114 -11.59 -9.33 -11.78
N GLU A 115 -12.89 -9.06 -11.90
CA GLU A 115 -13.66 -9.33 -13.11
C GLU A 115 -13.52 -8.22 -14.16
N LYS A 116 -13.33 -6.99 -13.70
CA LYS A 116 -13.17 -5.81 -14.54
C LYS A 116 -12.16 -4.85 -13.91
N PRO A 117 -11.14 -4.37 -14.66
CA PRO A 117 -10.20 -3.41 -14.13
C PRO A 117 -10.88 -2.06 -13.79
N PRO A 118 -10.37 -1.31 -12.81
CA PRO A 118 -10.86 0.03 -12.53
C PRO A 118 -10.48 0.98 -13.67
N ASN A 119 -11.24 2.06 -13.84
CA ASN A 119 -10.91 3.12 -14.79
C ASN A 119 -9.83 4.05 -14.25
N PHE A 120 -9.84 4.26 -12.92
CA PHE A 120 -8.89 5.12 -12.23
C PHE A 120 -8.41 4.46 -10.95
N VAL A 121 -7.16 4.77 -10.60
CA VAL A 121 -6.53 4.36 -9.35
C VAL A 121 -5.98 5.59 -8.64
N ARG A 122 -6.02 5.60 -7.32
CA ARG A 122 -5.31 6.56 -6.48
C ARG A 122 -4.69 5.83 -5.29
N ALA A 123 -3.84 6.52 -4.55
CA ALA A 123 -3.41 6.03 -3.25
C ALA A 123 -3.44 7.12 -2.19
N LEU A 124 -3.89 6.75 -1.00
CA LEU A 124 -4.02 7.63 0.14
C LEU A 124 -3.03 7.24 1.23
N HIS A 125 -2.50 8.23 1.94
CA HIS A 125 -1.58 8.02 3.06
C HIS A 125 -2.36 8.09 4.37
N TYR A 126 -2.26 7.04 5.19
CA TYR A 126 -2.94 6.95 6.47
C TYR A 126 -1.95 6.70 7.60
N GLN A 127 -2.22 7.27 8.76
CA GLN A 127 -1.59 6.87 10.02
C GLN A 127 -2.48 5.83 10.71
N TYR A 128 -1.91 4.70 11.11
CA TYR A 128 -2.58 3.62 11.83
C TYR A 128 -2.12 3.55 13.28
N LYS A 129 -3.05 3.25 14.18
CA LYS A 129 -2.81 2.95 15.59
C LYS A 129 -3.67 1.76 16.00
N TYR A 130 -3.19 0.95 16.94
CA TYR A 130 -4.02 -0.08 17.54
C TYR A 130 -5.20 0.55 18.26
N THR A 131 -6.35 -0.09 18.15
CA THR A 131 -7.50 0.27 18.97
C THR A 131 -7.22 -0.09 20.43
N LYS A 132 -7.58 0.81 21.36
CA LYS A 132 -7.47 0.54 22.79
C LYS A 132 -8.50 -0.51 23.20
N ILE A 133 -8.05 -1.56 23.90
CA ILE A 133 -8.92 -2.60 24.46
C ILE A 133 -10.01 -1.93 25.34
N GLY A 134 -11.25 -2.37 25.18
CA GLY A 134 -12.41 -1.84 25.91
C GLY A 134 -12.98 -0.52 25.39
N SER A 135 -12.38 0.10 24.37
CA SER A 135 -12.94 1.30 23.74
C SER A 135 -14.21 0.99 22.93
N LYS A 136 -14.98 2.03 22.56
CA LYS A 136 -16.18 1.88 21.71
C LYS A 136 -15.84 1.21 20.38
N GLU A 137 -14.70 1.54 19.79
CA GLU A 137 -14.21 0.95 18.55
C GLU A 137 -13.89 -0.54 18.70
N SER A 138 -13.22 -0.93 19.80
CA SER A 138 -12.91 -2.33 20.09
C SER A 138 -14.19 -3.16 20.27
N LYS A 139 -15.22 -2.60 20.91
CA LYS A 139 -16.55 -3.23 21.04
C LYS A 139 -17.27 -3.42 19.69
N ARG A 140 -16.92 -2.64 18.67
CA ARG A 140 -17.41 -2.82 17.28
C ARG A 140 -16.52 -3.75 16.45
N GLY A 141 -15.57 -4.45 17.06
CA GLY A 141 -14.65 -5.35 16.37
C GLY A 141 -13.49 -4.67 15.64
N GLN A 142 -13.23 -3.38 15.87
CA GLN A 142 -12.14 -2.67 15.20
C GLN A 142 -10.80 -2.93 15.90
N TRP A 143 -9.84 -3.46 15.17
CA TRP A 143 -8.45 -3.67 15.60
C TRP A 143 -7.59 -2.43 15.42
N TRP A 144 -7.96 -1.57 14.47
CA TRP A 144 -7.20 -0.38 14.12
C TRP A 144 -8.04 0.89 14.18
N LYS A 145 -7.37 2.00 14.47
CA LYS A 145 -7.82 3.35 14.16
C LYS A 145 -6.92 3.92 13.08
N ARG A 146 -7.50 4.56 12.07
CA ARG A 146 -6.74 5.22 11.01
C ARG A 146 -7.13 6.68 10.85
N LYS A 147 -6.16 7.53 10.52
CA LYS A 147 -6.35 8.94 10.19
C LYS A 147 -5.70 9.23 8.84
N LYS A 148 -6.46 9.81 7.90
CA LYS A 148 -5.92 10.23 6.60
C LYS A 148 -4.91 11.36 6.82
N LYS A 149 -3.70 11.19 6.31
CA LYS A 149 -2.64 12.20 6.30
C LYS A 149 -2.68 13.04 5.02
N GLY A 150 -3.04 12.42 3.89
CA GLY A 150 -3.10 13.11 2.61
C GLY A 150 -3.24 12.15 1.43
N VAL A 151 -3.07 12.69 0.23
CA VAL A 151 -2.95 11.93 -1.01
C VAL A 151 -1.49 11.47 -1.12
N TYR A 152 -1.28 10.17 -1.38
CA TYR A 152 0.04 9.60 -1.63
C TYR A 152 0.33 9.58 -3.13
N LEU A 153 -0.58 9.03 -3.92
CA LEU A 153 -0.54 8.97 -5.38
C LEU A 153 -1.80 9.69 -5.90
N PRO A 154 -1.67 10.69 -6.79
CA PRO A 154 -2.84 11.34 -7.39
C PRO A 154 -3.69 10.35 -8.17
N ILE A 155 -4.89 10.79 -8.56
CA ILE A 155 -5.76 10.00 -9.42
C ILE A 155 -5.09 9.85 -10.77
N ILE A 156 -4.89 8.61 -11.20
CA ILE A 156 -4.27 8.24 -12.46
C ILE A 156 -5.14 7.23 -13.20
N ASN A 157 -5.04 7.25 -14.53
CA ASN A 157 -5.57 6.22 -15.41
C ASN A 157 -4.42 5.52 -16.14
N ILE A 158 -4.76 4.52 -16.96
CA ILE A 158 -3.73 3.75 -17.69
C ILE A 158 -2.85 4.67 -18.54
N ASP A 159 -3.45 5.62 -19.26
CA ASP A 159 -2.77 6.54 -20.17
C ASP A 159 -1.72 7.42 -19.47
N SER A 160 -2.01 7.84 -18.24
CA SER A 160 -1.10 8.65 -17.41
C SER A 160 0.22 7.93 -17.10
N LEU A 161 0.29 6.61 -17.27
CA LEU A 161 1.47 5.80 -16.95
C LEU A 161 2.33 5.46 -18.17
N LYS A 162 1.91 5.83 -19.40
CA LYS A 162 2.58 5.41 -20.64
C LYS A 162 4.08 5.73 -20.68
N ASP A 163 4.43 6.97 -20.35
CA ASP A 163 5.81 7.44 -20.43
C ASP A 163 6.69 6.78 -19.36
N ILE A 164 6.14 6.55 -18.17
CA ILE A 164 6.83 5.88 -17.06
C ILE A 164 7.09 4.41 -17.41
N MET A 165 6.08 3.72 -17.93
CA MET A 165 6.19 2.32 -18.35
C MET A 165 7.25 2.16 -19.44
N SER A 166 7.22 3.04 -20.46
CA SER A 166 8.17 3.01 -21.56
C SER A 166 9.60 3.35 -21.09
N GLY A 167 9.74 4.39 -20.26
CA GLY A 167 11.05 4.83 -19.74
C GLY A 167 11.72 3.82 -18.81
N GLN A 168 10.95 2.93 -18.16
CA GLN A 168 11.47 1.82 -17.36
C GLN A 168 11.69 0.54 -18.17
N GLY A 169 11.37 0.53 -19.47
CA GLY A 169 11.45 -0.65 -20.33
C GLY A 169 10.40 -1.72 -20.00
N TRP A 170 9.27 -1.34 -19.39
CA TRP A 170 8.19 -2.26 -19.04
C TRP A 170 7.15 -2.39 -20.15
N LYS A 171 6.51 -3.56 -20.23
CA LYS A 171 5.43 -3.82 -21.20
C LYS A 171 4.29 -2.81 -21.01
N TRP A 172 3.87 -2.18 -22.10
CA TRP A 172 2.70 -1.33 -22.17
C TRP A 172 1.41 -2.17 -22.38
N TYR A 173 0.30 -1.77 -21.75
CA TYR A 173 -0.89 -2.63 -21.61
C TYR A 173 -2.13 -2.19 -22.41
N LYS A 174 -2.11 -1.04 -23.10
CA LYS A 174 -3.30 -0.51 -23.80
C LYS A 174 -3.72 -1.33 -25.03
N ASP A 175 -2.79 -2.09 -25.60
CA ASP A 175 -2.99 -2.82 -26.87
C ASP A 175 -3.41 -4.29 -26.68
N SER A 176 -3.64 -4.74 -25.44
CA SER A 176 -4.18 -6.06 -25.13
C SER A 176 -5.70 -6.01 -25.05
N LYS A 177 -6.35 -5.98 -26.22
CA LYS A 177 -7.76 -6.37 -26.39
C LYS A 177 -7.83 -7.61 -27.26
#